data_AF-A0A496A734-F1
#
_entry.id   AF-A0A496A734-F1
#
_cell.length_a   1.000
_cell.length_b   1.000
_cell.length_c   1.000
_cell.angle_alpha   90.00
_cell.angle_beta   90.00
_cell.angle_gamma   90.00
#
_symmetry.space_group_name_H-M   'P 1'
#
loop_
_entity.id
_entity.type
_entity.pdbx_description
1 polymer ?
#
loop_
_entity_poly.entity_id
_entity_poly.type
_entity_poly.pdbx_seq_one_letter_code
_entity_poly.pdbx_strand_id
1 'polypeptide(L)'
;MTNSRVLQKAFRQQYRTYALRISGIVHIIMMIGFSIFFLKPKTQEVEDEIHVELIEALPRQEIVKQKVVEIQTPIEKIEVPIQKKLPVEKPVELMKPEASLAIAKMLPEVPTAVDIQQPPAKIKIDVDVPIALSTDADLPTAPDSIVSVRQSTAAADVESRYTGHQGPRIKNPHKGAGAGTRKWTKGTGAGQEIGDGVAEIGAGQGQGIFETGAEQPTFRSVIKELTEDIIDSSDGAPVDVVFVVDASGSMQDNINAVAEHLGGMVDVYKASEIDYQLGLTHFTVKNKQNRIGVFQLTQDLSKYKAALYEIQLGGDEHALDAINETMMKLRFRNDATKHLILVTDEPFTSLHGFTVDDAINLCRKNKVYVNVLGIDNPKHKYLAAVTGGTWHPIPVNLK
;
A
#
# COMPACT_ATOMS: atom_id res chain seq x y z
N MET A 1 -29.75 47.93 -15.06
CA MET A 1 -29.05 47.13 -16.09
C MET A 1 -27.65 47.65 -16.48
N THR A 2 -27.09 48.67 -15.80
CA THR A 2 -25.79 49.30 -16.17
C THR A 2 -24.55 48.75 -15.45
N ASN A 3 -24.71 48.03 -14.32
CA ASN A 3 -23.57 47.54 -13.53
C ASN A 3 -22.88 46.27 -14.07
N SER A 4 -23.57 45.43 -14.86
CA SER A 4 -22.98 44.16 -15.36
C SER A 4 -21.88 44.39 -16.41
N ARG A 5 -21.99 45.46 -17.21
CA ARG A 5 -21.00 45.77 -18.26
C ARG A 5 -19.68 46.29 -17.71
N VAL A 6 -19.69 46.92 -16.53
CA VAL A 6 -18.48 47.44 -15.87
C VAL A 6 -17.67 46.29 -15.25
N LEU A 7 -18.35 45.39 -14.53
CA LEU A 7 -17.75 44.17 -13.99
C LEU A 7 -17.13 43.29 -15.08
N GLN A 8 -17.82 43.11 -16.21
CA GLN A 8 -17.31 42.27 -17.30
C GLN A 8 -16.05 42.84 -17.99
N LYS A 9 -15.87 44.17 -18.00
CA LYS A 9 -14.64 44.80 -18.50
C LYS A 9 -13.47 44.65 -17.53
N ALA A 10 -13.72 44.77 -16.22
CA ALA A 10 -12.70 44.59 -15.19
C ALA A 10 -12.10 43.17 -15.20
N PHE A 11 -12.96 42.15 -15.30
CA PHE A 11 -12.49 40.76 -15.38
C PHE A 11 -11.63 40.50 -16.62
N ARG A 12 -12.04 40.99 -17.81
CA ARG A 12 -11.24 40.80 -19.04
C ARG A 12 -9.85 41.44 -18.96
N GLN A 13 -9.70 42.57 -18.27
CA GLN A 13 -8.38 43.17 -18.08
C GLN A 13 -7.49 42.34 -17.17
N GLN A 14 -8.03 41.84 -16.05
CA GLN A 14 -7.26 40.95 -15.16
C GLN A 14 -6.78 39.69 -15.88
N TYR A 15 -7.64 39.03 -16.66
CA TYR A 15 -7.25 37.83 -17.42
C TYR A 15 -6.12 38.09 -18.42
N ARG A 16 -6.08 39.27 -19.07
CA ARG A 16 -4.98 39.62 -19.99
C ARG A 16 -3.66 39.81 -19.26
N THR A 17 -3.69 40.43 -18.07
CA THR A 17 -2.48 40.61 -17.25
C THR A 17 -1.97 39.27 -16.71
N TYR A 18 -2.86 38.39 -16.26
CA TYR A 18 -2.47 37.04 -15.81
C TYR A 18 -1.91 36.19 -16.95
N ALA A 19 -2.53 36.22 -18.15
CA ALA A 19 -2.05 35.48 -19.31
C ALA A 19 -0.64 35.91 -19.74
N LEU A 20 -0.34 37.22 -19.71
CA LEU A 20 1.00 37.74 -20.01
C LEU A 20 2.05 37.28 -18.99
N ARG A 21 1.71 37.26 -17.69
CA ARG A 21 2.62 36.79 -16.63
C ARG A 21 2.92 35.30 -16.76
N ILE A 22 1.89 34.47 -16.99
CA ILE A 22 2.05 33.03 -17.17
C ILE A 22 2.90 32.75 -18.42
N SER A 23 2.64 33.43 -19.54
CA SER A 23 3.43 33.29 -20.76
C SER A 23 4.90 33.66 -20.54
N GLY A 24 5.19 34.73 -19.79
CA GLY A 24 6.55 35.12 -19.45
C GLY A 24 7.30 34.07 -18.62
N ILE A 25 6.63 33.47 -17.61
CA ILE A 25 7.22 32.42 -16.78
C ILE A 25 7.56 31.18 -17.62
N VAL A 26 6.66 30.76 -18.52
CA VAL A 26 6.88 29.60 -19.40
C VAL A 26 8.08 29.82 -20.32
N HIS A 27 8.25 31.02 -20.88
CA HIS A 27 9.41 31.34 -21.73
C HIS A 27 10.73 31.35 -20.96
N ILE A 28 10.74 31.84 -19.72
CA ILE A 28 11.94 31.80 -18.86
C ILE A 28 12.36 30.36 -18.57
N ILE A 29 11.41 29.48 -18.26
CA ILE A 29 11.69 28.06 -18.01
C ILE A 29 12.26 27.38 -19.27
N MET A 30 11.68 27.67 -20.45
CA MET A 30 12.19 27.17 -21.74
C MET A 30 13.62 27.66 -22.03
N MET A 31 13.93 28.92 -21.76
CA MET A 31 15.28 29.49 -21.94
C MET A 31 16.33 28.85 -21.00
N ILE A 32 15.96 28.55 -19.75
CA ILE A 32 16.83 27.86 -18.80
C ILE A 32 17.09 26.41 -19.26
N GLY A 33 16.04 25.68 -19.64
CA GLY A 33 16.17 24.31 -20.15
C GLY A 33 17.03 24.24 -21.41
N PHE A 34 16.84 25.19 -22.33
CA PHE A 34 17.66 25.30 -23.55
C PHE A 34 19.13 25.60 -23.21
N SER A 35 19.39 26.53 -22.28
CA SER A 35 20.76 26.85 -21.87
C SER A 35 21.47 25.61 -21.28
N ILE A 36 20.82 24.85 -20.39
CA ILE A 36 21.40 23.64 -19.80
C ILE A 36 21.69 22.58 -20.87
N PHE A 37 20.82 22.44 -21.87
CA PHE A 37 21.02 21.48 -22.96
C PHE A 37 22.23 21.81 -23.84
N PHE A 38 22.46 23.10 -24.13
CA PHE A 38 23.58 23.55 -24.97
C PHE A 38 24.90 23.72 -24.21
N LEU A 39 24.85 23.87 -22.88
CA LEU A 39 26.03 23.98 -22.03
C LEU A 39 26.59 22.62 -21.56
N LYS A 40 26.26 21.50 -22.23
CA LYS A 40 26.92 20.21 -21.96
C LYS A 40 28.43 20.42 -21.99
N PRO A 41 29.14 20.30 -20.84
CA PRO A 41 30.57 20.48 -20.82
C PRO A 41 31.18 19.41 -21.71
N LYS A 42 32.08 19.84 -22.60
CA LYS A 42 32.95 18.93 -23.35
C LYS A 42 33.73 18.15 -22.30
N THR A 43 33.37 16.90 -22.07
CA THR A 43 34.11 16.01 -21.17
C THR A 43 35.51 15.92 -21.72
N GLN A 44 36.44 16.59 -21.05
CA GLN A 44 37.86 16.49 -21.34
C GLN A 44 38.27 15.11 -20.81
N GLU A 45 38.50 14.17 -21.73
CA GLU A 45 39.19 12.92 -21.42
C GLU A 45 40.55 13.29 -20.83
N VAL A 46 40.69 13.11 -19.53
CA VAL A 46 41.99 13.09 -18.88
C VAL A 46 42.48 11.66 -19.03
N GLU A 47 43.37 11.44 -20.00
CA GLU A 47 44.21 10.24 -20.04
C GLU A 47 45.17 10.32 -18.84
N ASP A 48 44.83 9.64 -17.75
CA ASP A 48 45.78 9.35 -16.68
C ASP A 48 46.74 8.27 -17.18
N GLU A 49 47.91 8.71 -17.62
CA GLU A 49 49.06 7.90 -18.01
C GLU A 49 49.62 7.18 -16.77
N ILE A 50 49.13 5.97 -16.50
CA ILE A 50 49.67 5.08 -15.46
C ILE A 50 51.01 4.55 -15.94
N HIS A 51 52.11 5.11 -15.41
CA HIS A 51 53.44 4.53 -15.50
C HIS A 51 53.48 3.19 -14.75
N VAL A 52 53.42 2.08 -15.49
CA VAL A 52 53.70 0.73 -14.97
C VAL A 52 55.18 0.42 -15.24
N GLU A 53 55.99 0.37 -14.19
CA GLU A 53 57.35 -0.15 -14.24
C GLU A 53 57.33 -1.64 -14.62
N LEU A 54 57.85 -1.93 -15.81
CA LEU A 54 57.92 -3.25 -16.41
C LEU A 54 59.10 -4.04 -15.80
N ILE A 55 58.79 -5.06 -14.99
CA ILE A 55 59.78 -6.03 -14.51
C ILE A 55 60.28 -6.84 -15.71
N GLU A 56 61.60 -6.79 -15.96
CA GLU A 56 62.30 -7.51 -17.02
C GLU A 56 62.06 -9.02 -16.97
N ALA A 57 61.43 -9.55 -18.02
CA ALA A 57 61.29 -10.99 -18.24
C ALA A 57 62.56 -11.55 -18.89
N LEU A 58 63.15 -12.56 -18.24
CA LEU A 58 64.28 -13.36 -18.73
C LEU A 58 63.96 -14.11 -20.04
N PRO A 59 64.97 -14.36 -20.90
CA PRO A 59 64.76 -14.87 -22.25
C PRO A 59 64.29 -16.33 -22.28
N ARG A 60 63.26 -16.54 -23.09
CA ARG A 60 62.60 -17.79 -23.43
C ARG A 60 63.56 -18.71 -24.18
N GLN A 61 64.01 -19.80 -23.55
CA GLN A 61 64.70 -20.89 -24.23
C GLN A 61 63.71 -21.71 -25.08
N GLU A 62 64.10 -21.97 -26.33
CA GLU A 62 63.42 -22.89 -27.25
C GLU A 62 63.46 -24.31 -26.69
N ILE A 63 62.29 -24.88 -26.39
CA ILE A 63 62.17 -26.31 -26.11
C ILE A 63 61.59 -27.01 -27.34
N VAL A 64 62.46 -27.89 -27.85
CA VAL A 64 62.32 -28.85 -28.92
C VAL A 64 61.06 -29.70 -28.79
N LYS A 65 60.40 -29.94 -29.94
CA LYS A 65 59.31 -30.92 -30.10
C LYS A 65 59.74 -32.29 -29.58
N GLN A 66 59.14 -32.74 -28.49
CA GLN A 66 59.30 -34.12 -28.01
C GLN A 66 57.96 -34.87 -27.98
N LYS A 67 58.09 -36.08 -28.52
CA LYS A 67 57.13 -37.12 -28.86
C LYS A 67 56.18 -37.49 -27.71
N VAL A 68 54.88 -37.56 -28.03
CA VAL A 68 53.83 -38.09 -27.16
C VAL A 68 54.15 -39.55 -26.82
N VAL A 69 54.32 -39.82 -25.53
CA VAL A 69 54.37 -41.17 -24.95
C VAL A 69 53.20 -41.29 -23.97
N GLU A 70 52.34 -42.25 -24.27
CA GLU A 70 51.21 -42.71 -23.47
C GLU A 70 51.72 -43.36 -22.18
N ILE A 71 51.28 -42.85 -21.03
CA ILE A 71 51.58 -43.45 -19.72
C ILE A 71 50.25 -43.79 -19.05
N GLN A 72 50.00 -45.09 -18.94
CA GLN A 72 49.01 -45.69 -18.05
C GLN A 72 49.43 -45.49 -16.60
N THR A 73 48.52 -45.02 -15.74
CA THR A 73 48.71 -45.06 -14.29
C THR A 73 47.72 -46.02 -13.63
N PRO A 74 48.12 -46.73 -12.54
CA PRO A 74 47.32 -47.78 -11.92
C PRO A 74 46.31 -47.20 -10.91
N ILE A 75 45.13 -47.80 -10.85
CA ILE A 75 44.07 -47.49 -9.89
C ILE A 75 44.47 -48.04 -8.52
N GLU A 76 44.76 -47.14 -7.57
CA GLU A 76 44.98 -47.47 -6.16
C GLU A 76 43.63 -47.50 -5.42
N LYS A 77 43.40 -48.62 -4.73
CA LYS A 77 42.15 -49.02 -4.08
C LYS A 77 42.04 -48.37 -2.71
N ILE A 78 41.14 -47.39 -2.56
CA ILE A 78 40.85 -46.75 -1.27
C ILE A 78 39.91 -47.67 -0.46
N GLU A 79 40.41 -48.23 0.65
CA GLU A 79 39.60 -48.95 1.63
C GLU A 79 38.88 -47.96 2.56
N VAL A 80 37.56 -48.10 2.65
CA VAL A 80 36.67 -47.32 3.52
C VAL A 80 36.58 -47.98 4.89
N PRO A 81 36.80 -47.27 6.03
CA PRO A 81 36.60 -47.85 7.34
C PRO A 81 35.11 -48.01 7.68
N ILE A 82 34.74 -49.25 7.97
CA ILE A 82 33.42 -49.72 8.42
C ILE A 82 33.15 -49.19 9.85
N GLN A 83 32.09 -48.39 10.02
CA GLN A 83 31.62 -47.98 11.34
C GLN A 83 30.93 -49.16 12.07
N LYS A 84 31.37 -49.44 13.29
CA LYS A 84 30.79 -50.43 14.21
C LYS A 84 29.44 -49.96 14.75
N LYS A 85 28.42 -50.82 14.66
CA LYS A 85 27.13 -50.71 15.35
C LYS A 85 27.32 -50.79 16.87
N LEU A 86 26.80 -49.80 17.61
CA LEU A 86 26.59 -49.90 19.06
C LEU A 86 25.18 -50.48 19.37
N PRO A 87 25.03 -51.20 20.49
CA PRO A 87 23.80 -51.91 20.85
C PRO A 87 22.77 -51.03 21.58
N VAL A 88 21.52 -51.46 21.43
CA VAL A 88 20.28 -50.90 21.97
C VAL A 88 20.07 -51.34 23.43
N GLU A 89 19.84 -50.38 24.34
CA GLU A 89 19.21 -50.59 25.66
C GLU A 89 18.18 -49.45 25.87
N LYS A 90 16.87 -49.77 25.82
CA LYS A 90 15.88 -49.94 26.90
C LYS A 90 15.21 -48.63 27.40
N PRO A 91 13.92 -48.70 27.82
CA PRO A 91 12.99 -47.57 27.77
C PRO A 91 13.05 -46.68 29.01
N VAL A 92 12.89 -45.36 28.79
CA VAL A 92 12.86 -44.33 29.83
C VAL A 92 11.49 -44.29 30.50
N GLU A 93 11.51 -44.46 31.82
CA GLU A 93 10.41 -44.39 32.76
C GLU A 93 10.03 -42.91 33.04
N LEU A 94 8.74 -42.59 33.01
CA LEU A 94 8.22 -41.26 33.36
C LEU A 94 8.45 -40.96 34.85
N MET A 95 9.15 -39.86 35.15
CA MET A 95 9.14 -39.23 36.47
C MET A 95 8.49 -37.84 36.45
N LYS A 96 7.70 -37.60 37.49
CA LYS A 96 6.82 -36.45 37.76
C LYS A 96 7.58 -35.15 38.12
N PRO A 97 6.91 -33.98 38.08
CA PRO A 97 7.53 -32.67 38.16
C PRO A 97 7.42 -32.06 39.56
N GLU A 98 8.53 -32.00 40.31
CA GLU A 98 8.62 -31.18 41.53
C GLU A 98 10.07 -30.71 41.72
N ALA A 99 10.46 -29.58 41.10
CA ALA A 99 11.59 -28.72 41.52
C ALA A 99 11.85 -27.58 40.52
N SER A 100 10.95 -26.61 40.40
CA SER A 100 11.23 -25.33 39.73
C SER A 100 10.67 -24.14 40.51
N LEU A 101 10.76 -24.22 41.84
CA LEU A 101 10.46 -23.14 42.76
C LEU A 101 11.76 -22.76 43.51
N ALA A 102 12.76 -22.28 42.76
CA ALA A 102 14.04 -21.81 43.34
C ALA A 102 14.81 -20.81 42.46
N ILE A 103 14.15 -20.10 41.53
CA ILE A 103 14.79 -19.02 40.71
C ILE A 103 14.03 -17.69 40.90
N ALA A 104 13.58 -17.43 42.13
CA ALA A 104 13.05 -16.14 42.55
C ALA A 104 13.84 -15.64 43.76
N LYS A 105 15.16 -15.47 43.59
CA LYS A 105 16.07 -14.87 44.58
C LYS A 105 17.38 -14.47 43.88
N MET A 106 17.33 -13.43 43.06
CA MET A 106 18.50 -12.62 42.70
C MET A 106 17.99 -11.32 42.06
N LEU A 107 17.61 -10.36 42.92
CA LEU A 107 17.57 -8.94 42.56
C LEU A 107 19.01 -8.41 42.65
N PRO A 108 19.52 -7.69 41.64
CA PRO A 108 20.62 -6.75 41.86
C PRO A 108 20.09 -5.43 42.43
N GLU A 109 20.76 -4.97 43.49
CA GLU A 109 20.48 -3.75 44.25
C GLU A 109 20.70 -2.48 43.41
N VAL A 110 19.84 -1.50 43.67
CA VAL A 110 19.84 -0.14 43.12
C VAL A 110 21.01 0.67 43.73
N PRO A 111 21.92 1.25 42.93
CA PRO A 111 22.84 2.25 43.45
C PRO A 111 22.10 3.55 43.76
N THR A 112 22.21 3.94 45.02
CA THR A 112 21.62 5.14 45.64
C THR A 112 22.53 6.34 45.42
N ALA A 113 21.90 7.50 45.19
CA ALA A 113 22.42 8.87 45.35
C ALA A 113 23.60 9.34 44.49
N VAL A 114 23.28 10.12 43.45
CA VAL A 114 24.15 11.20 42.94
C VAL A 114 23.58 12.52 43.43
N ASP A 115 24.32 13.17 44.33
CA ASP A 115 24.07 14.49 44.88
C ASP A 115 24.48 15.56 43.85
N ILE A 116 23.51 16.26 43.26
CA ILE A 116 23.76 17.43 42.40
C ILE A 116 23.25 18.66 43.14
N GLN A 117 24.14 19.32 43.87
CA GLN A 117 23.96 20.70 44.30
C GLN A 117 24.22 21.64 43.12
N GLN A 118 23.17 22.23 42.57
CA GLN A 118 23.25 23.42 41.72
C GLN A 118 22.39 24.55 42.32
N PRO A 119 22.95 25.74 42.57
CA PRO A 119 22.18 26.88 43.08
C PRO A 119 21.31 27.51 41.97
N PRO A 120 20.14 28.08 42.32
CA PRO A 120 19.20 28.63 41.34
C PRO A 120 19.70 29.94 40.75
N ALA A 121 19.98 29.95 39.45
CA ALA A 121 20.17 31.18 38.68
C ALA A 121 18.81 31.88 38.50
N LYS A 122 18.66 33.04 39.14
CA LYS A 122 17.57 34.00 38.88
C LYS A 122 17.73 34.57 37.47
N ILE A 123 16.93 34.08 36.53
CA ILE A 123 16.72 34.76 35.25
C ILE A 123 15.55 35.73 35.44
N LYS A 124 15.86 37.04 35.47
CA LYS A 124 14.86 38.09 35.29
C LYS A 124 14.57 38.22 33.80
N ILE A 125 13.35 37.93 33.41
CA ILE A 125 12.82 38.23 32.09
C ILE A 125 11.91 39.45 32.27
N ASP A 126 12.44 40.65 31.98
CA ASP A 126 11.62 41.84 31.75
C ASP A 126 11.13 41.80 30.30
N VAL A 127 9.83 41.54 30.14
CA VAL A 127 9.12 41.74 28.86
C VAL A 127 7.92 42.63 29.16
N ASP A 128 8.17 43.94 29.05
CA ASP A 128 7.11 44.94 28.91
C ASP A 128 6.58 44.89 27.48
N VAL A 129 5.44 44.21 27.29
CA VAL A 129 4.60 44.37 26.10
C VAL A 129 3.14 44.50 26.55
N PRO A 130 2.47 45.64 26.30
CA PRO A 130 1.07 45.80 26.66
C PRO A 130 0.20 45.07 25.63
N ILE A 131 -0.39 43.94 26.02
CA ILE A 131 -1.48 43.31 25.26
C ILE A 131 -2.79 43.91 25.74
N ALA A 132 -3.36 44.78 24.90
CA ALA A 132 -4.69 45.32 25.08
C ALA A 132 -5.73 44.19 24.91
N LEU A 133 -6.46 43.94 25.99
CA LEU A 133 -7.66 43.11 26.03
C LEU A 133 -8.79 43.90 25.35
N SER A 134 -9.22 43.48 24.16
CA SER A 134 -10.43 43.98 23.50
C SER A 134 -11.42 42.82 23.37
N THR A 135 -12.48 42.91 24.17
CA THR A 135 -13.72 42.18 24.06
C THR A 135 -14.66 42.93 23.11
N ASP A 136 -15.07 42.29 22.03
CA ASP A 136 -16.30 42.56 21.25
C ASP A 136 -16.53 41.29 20.39
N ALA A 137 -17.57 40.50 20.62
CA ALA A 137 -18.98 40.70 20.27
C ALA A 137 -19.25 40.68 18.75
N ASP A 138 -20.30 39.94 18.38
CA ASP A 138 -20.96 39.85 17.06
C ASP A 138 -20.48 38.77 16.05
N LEU A 139 -21.04 37.57 16.20
CA LEU A 139 -21.18 36.56 15.13
C LEU A 139 -22.67 36.47 14.71
N PRO A 140 -23.03 36.70 13.44
CA PRO A 140 -24.40 36.54 12.98
C PRO A 140 -24.74 35.08 12.68
N THR A 141 -25.91 34.69 13.18
CA THR A 141 -26.61 33.43 12.98
C THR A 141 -26.87 33.13 11.50
N ALA A 142 -26.49 31.95 11.03
CA ALA A 142 -26.83 31.44 9.70
C ALA A 142 -28.31 30.99 9.66
N PRO A 143 -29.08 31.30 8.61
CA PRO A 143 -30.45 30.82 8.48
C PRO A 143 -30.53 29.42 7.87
N ASP A 144 -31.45 28.64 8.43
CA ASP A 144 -31.92 27.34 7.96
C ASP A 144 -32.29 27.34 6.47
N SER A 145 -31.77 26.36 5.73
CA SER A 145 -32.24 26.09 4.37
C SER A 145 -33.26 24.96 4.37
N ILE A 146 -34.47 25.38 4.02
CA ILE A 146 -35.72 24.66 3.92
C ILE A 146 -35.72 23.71 2.72
N VAL A 147 -36.24 22.51 2.98
CA VAL A 147 -36.72 21.51 2.04
C VAL A 147 -37.70 22.11 1.03
N SER A 148 -37.44 21.94 -0.27
CA SER A 148 -38.44 22.16 -1.31
C SER A 148 -38.46 21.01 -2.32
N VAL A 149 -39.50 20.21 -2.16
CA VAL A 149 -40.08 19.29 -3.14
C VAL A 149 -40.49 20.09 -4.39
N ARG A 150 -40.10 19.62 -5.59
CA ARG A 150 -40.72 20.06 -6.85
C ARG A 150 -41.28 18.87 -7.62
N GLN A 151 -42.60 18.86 -7.69
CA GLN A 151 -43.42 18.07 -8.61
C GLN A 151 -43.15 18.49 -10.06
N SER A 152 -43.03 17.51 -10.94
CA SER A 152 -43.01 17.68 -12.39
C SER A 152 -44.44 17.66 -12.94
N THR A 153 -44.88 18.79 -13.51
CA THR A 153 -46.08 18.87 -14.37
C THR A 153 -45.68 18.87 -15.85
N ALA A 154 -46.60 18.35 -16.66
CA ALA A 154 -46.43 17.94 -18.04
C ALA A 154 -46.43 19.08 -19.10
N ALA A 155 -45.92 18.68 -20.28
CA ALA A 155 -46.32 19.02 -21.65
C ALA A 155 -46.26 20.47 -22.17
N ALA A 156 -45.47 20.68 -23.23
CA ALA A 156 -45.95 21.15 -24.55
C ALA A 156 -44.84 21.13 -25.61
N ASP A 157 -45.22 20.64 -26.79
CA ASP A 157 -44.67 20.75 -28.15
C ASP A 157 -43.43 21.60 -28.41
N VAL A 158 -42.42 21.01 -29.07
CA VAL A 158 -41.77 21.61 -30.27
C VAL A 158 -41.30 20.50 -31.22
N GLU A 159 -41.85 20.60 -32.43
CA GLU A 159 -41.57 19.89 -33.67
C GLU A 159 -40.13 20.12 -34.18
N SER A 160 -39.37 19.08 -34.54
CA SER A 160 -38.40 19.21 -35.64
C SER A 160 -38.02 17.86 -36.27
N ARG A 161 -37.96 17.91 -37.60
CA ARG A 161 -37.78 16.84 -38.56
C ARG A 161 -36.32 16.38 -38.58
N TYR A 162 -36.07 15.07 -38.57
CA TYR A 162 -35.00 14.47 -39.36
C TYR A 162 -35.41 13.06 -39.83
N THR A 163 -35.46 12.93 -41.16
CA THR A 163 -35.46 11.71 -41.97
C THR A 163 -34.28 10.82 -41.54
N GLY A 164 -34.41 9.53 -41.26
CA GLY A 164 -34.91 8.48 -42.14
C GLY A 164 -33.71 7.66 -42.63
N HIS A 165 -33.46 6.47 -42.05
CA HIS A 165 -32.69 5.39 -42.68
C HIS A 165 -33.23 4.03 -42.23
N GLN A 166 -33.51 3.21 -43.23
CA GLN A 166 -34.13 1.89 -43.16
C GLN A 166 -33.07 0.83 -42.80
N GLY A 167 -33.46 -0.14 -41.97
CA GLY A 167 -32.75 -1.41 -41.78
C GLY A 167 -33.78 -2.54 -41.60
N PRO A 168 -33.70 -3.65 -42.37
CA PRO A 168 -34.81 -4.60 -42.47
C PRO A 168 -34.86 -5.66 -41.35
N ARG A 169 -36.11 -6.06 -41.10
CA ARG A 169 -36.62 -7.10 -40.21
C ARG A 169 -36.11 -8.52 -40.50
N ILE A 170 -35.95 -9.27 -39.40
CA ILE A 170 -36.46 -10.62 -39.08
C ILE A 170 -36.15 -11.76 -40.07
N LYS A 171 -35.42 -12.78 -39.58
CA LYS A 171 -35.83 -14.21 -39.69
C LYS A 171 -35.39 -15.01 -38.45
N ASN A 172 -36.36 -15.53 -37.70
CA ASN A 172 -36.22 -16.77 -36.93
C ASN A 172 -36.30 -17.97 -37.90
N PRO A 173 -35.67 -19.11 -37.56
CA PRO A 173 -36.52 -20.25 -37.20
C PRO A 173 -35.96 -21.18 -36.09
N HIS A 174 -36.91 -21.62 -35.25
CA HIS A 174 -37.12 -22.92 -34.58
C HIS A 174 -36.00 -23.93 -34.23
N LYS A 175 -36.18 -24.45 -32.99
CA LYS A 175 -36.30 -25.86 -32.54
C LYS A 175 -35.08 -26.56 -31.90
N GLY A 176 -35.34 -27.09 -30.69
CA GLY A 176 -34.56 -28.11 -29.97
C GLY A 176 -34.54 -27.81 -28.45
N ALA A 177 -35.60 -28.10 -27.69
CA ALA A 177 -35.78 -29.36 -26.95
C ALA A 177 -34.61 -29.69 -25.99
N GLY A 178 -34.83 -29.44 -24.70
CA GLY A 178 -33.92 -29.86 -23.63
C GLY A 178 -34.55 -29.61 -22.26
N ALA A 179 -35.08 -30.69 -21.68
CA ALA A 179 -35.76 -30.71 -20.40
C ALA A 179 -34.83 -30.33 -19.24
N GLY A 180 -35.36 -29.62 -18.25
CA GLY A 180 -34.63 -29.25 -17.03
C GLY A 180 -35.57 -28.67 -15.98
N THR A 181 -36.33 -29.55 -15.33
CA THR A 181 -37.15 -29.23 -14.15
C THR A 181 -36.26 -28.79 -13.00
N ARG A 182 -36.38 -27.53 -12.54
CA ARG A 182 -36.04 -27.17 -11.15
C ARG A 182 -37.13 -26.31 -10.53
N LYS A 183 -37.57 -26.82 -9.39
CA LYS A 183 -38.72 -26.48 -8.57
C LYS A 183 -38.43 -25.15 -7.86
N TRP A 184 -39.27 -24.15 -8.11
CA TRP A 184 -39.32 -22.90 -7.34
C TRP A 184 -40.47 -23.01 -6.35
N THR A 185 -40.17 -23.21 -5.07
CA THR A 185 -41.18 -23.11 -3.99
C THR A 185 -41.16 -21.69 -3.45
N LYS A 186 -42.12 -20.88 -3.89
CA LYS A 186 -42.57 -19.66 -3.21
C LYS A 186 -43.56 -20.07 -2.11
N GLY A 187 -43.22 -19.81 -0.85
CA GLY A 187 -44.17 -19.86 0.26
C GLY A 187 -44.82 -18.49 0.45
N THR A 188 -46.06 -18.36 0.01
CA THR A 188 -46.98 -17.28 0.40
C THR A 188 -47.58 -17.61 1.76
N GLY A 189 -47.52 -16.64 2.69
CA GLY A 189 -48.25 -16.71 3.94
C GLY A 189 -49.75 -16.40 3.78
N ALA A 190 -50.56 -16.98 4.66
CA ALA A 190 -51.80 -16.42 5.19
C ALA A 190 -52.37 -17.33 6.29
N GLY A 191 -52.56 -16.75 7.49
CA GLY A 191 -53.72 -16.90 8.38
C GLY A 191 -54.07 -18.25 9.00
N GLN A 192 -54.03 -18.33 10.33
CA GLN A 192 -55.24 -18.19 11.20
C GLN A 192 -55.23 -19.11 12.45
N GLU A 193 -55.20 -18.42 13.61
CA GLU A 193 -55.89 -18.64 14.91
C GLU A 193 -55.61 -19.85 15.87
N ILE A 194 -55.23 -19.42 17.08
CA ILE A 194 -55.70 -19.78 18.45
C ILE A 194 -55.26 -21.13 19.05
N GLY A 195 -54.52 -21.03 20.16
CA GLY A 195 -54.38 -22.07 21.18
C GLY A 195 -53.45 -21.67 22.31
N ASP A 196 -54.04 -21.28 23.46
CA ASP A 196 -53.37 -21.11 24.76
C ASP A 196 -52.61 -22.37 25.19
N GLY A 197 -51.37 -22.22 25.66
CA GLY A 197 -50.58 -23.32 26.21
C GLY A 197 -49.27 -22.83 26.86
N VAL A 198 -49.19 -23.03 28.17
CA VAL A 198 -48.13 -22.58 29.08
C VAL A 198 -46.87 -23.47 28.99
N ALA A 199 -45.69 -22.82 29.09
CA ALA A 199 -44.35 -23.35 29.44
C ALA A 199 -43.69 -24.40 28.53
N GLU A 200 -42.46 -24.12 28.07
CA GLU A 200 -41.24 -24.78 28.58
C GLU A 200 -39.97 -24.13 27.97
N ILE A 201 -38.99 -23.84 28.82
CA ILE A 201 -37.67 -23.32 28.44
C ILE A 201 -36.84 -24.52 27.97
N GLY A 202 -36.86 -24.78 26.66
CA GLY A 202 -36.05 -25.83 26.04
C GLY A 202 -34.66 -25.32 25.66
N ALA A 203 -33.69 -25.54 26.53
CA ALA A 203 -32.27 -25.42 26.24
C ALA A 203 -31.86 -26.50 25.21
N GLY A 204 -31.92 -26.16 23.92
CA GLY A 204 -31.39 -26.98 22.85
C GLY A 204 -29.88 -26.82 22.74
N GLN A 205 -29.12 -27.64 23.47
CA GLN A 205 -27.72 -27.93 23.16
C GLN A 205 -27.64 -28.62 21.79
N GLY A 206 -27.52 -27.83 20.74
CA GLY A 206 -27.00 -28.32 19.47
C GLY A 206 -25.50 -28.52 19.60
N GLN A 207 -25.07 -29.76 19.88
CA GLN A 207 -23.70 -30.20 19.63
C GLN A 207 -23.44 -30.15 18.12
N GLY A 208 -23.14 -28.95 17.61
CA GLY A 208 -22.48 -28.77 16.34
C GLY A 208 -21.04 -29.24 16.50
N ILE A 209 -20.69 -30.24 15.71
CA ILE A 209 -19.33 -30.76 15.55
C ILE A 209 -18.45 -29.55 15.20
N PHE A 210 -17.58 -29.15 16.13
CA PHE A 210 -16.52 -28.18 15.88
C PHE A 210 -15.50 -28.85 14.95
N GLU A 211 -15.77 -28.82 13.64
CA GLU A 211 -14.68 -28.83 12.68
C GLU A 211 -13.89 -27.55 12.97
N THR A 212 -12.68 -27.70 13.48
CA THR A 212 -11.68 -26.63 13.57
C THR A 212 -11.28 -26.21 12.16
N GLY A 213 -12.19 -25.53 11.47
CA GLY A 213 -11.89 -24.75 10.28
C GLY A 213 -11.29 -23.43 10.74
N ALA A 214 -10.04 -23.17 10.37
CA ALA A 214 -9.45 -21.85 10.56
C ALA A 214 -10.38 -20.82 9.91
N GLU A 215 -10.95 -19.92 10.70
CA GLU A 215 -11.70 -18.78 10.17
C GLU A 215 -10.80 -18.02 9.21
N GLN A 216 -11.27 -17.77 7.99
CA GLN A 216 -10.52 -16.99 7.03
C GLN A 216 -10.31 -15.58 7.59
N PRO A 217 -9.10 -15.01 7.49
CA PRO A 217 -8.82 -13.70 8.06
C PRO A 217 -9.72 -12.65 7.41
N THR A 218 -10.37 -11.83 8.23
CA THR A 218 -11.21 -10.73 7.76
C THR A 218 -10.35 -9.52 7.40
N PHE A 219 -10.87 -8.63 6.54
CA PHE A 219 -10.17 -7.37 6.23
C PHE A 219 -9.88 -6.53 7.47
N ARG A 220 -10.82 -6.50 8.41
CA ARG A 220 -10.65 -5.80 9.68
C ARG A 220 -9.50 -6.36 10.52
N SER A 221 -9.39 -7.69 10.64
CA SER A 221 -8.32 -8.31 11.46
C SER A 221 -6.95 -8.06 10.84
N VAL A 222 -6.83 -8.21 9.53
CA VAL A 222 -5.58 -7.97 8.80
C VAL A 222 -5.12 -6.52 8.91
N ILE A 223 -6.04 -5.55 8.74
CA ILE A 223 -5.70 -4.13 8.91
C ILE A 223 -5.28 -3.84 10.36
N LYS A 224 -5.91 -4.48 11.35
CA LYS A 224 -5.53 -4.33 12.75
C LYS A 224 -4.10 -4.83 13.00
N GLU A 225 -3.79 -6.05 12.55
CA GLU A 225 -2.44 -6.63 12.65
C GLU A 225 -1.40 -5.74 11.97
N LEU A 226 -1.66 -5.31 10.73
CA LEU A 226 -0.78 -4.37 10.02
C LEU A 226 -0.59 -3.05 10.78
N THR A 227 -1.64 -2.55 11.43
CA THR A 227 -1.54 -1.31 12.19
C THR A 227 -0.62 -1.50 13.39
N GLU A 228 -0.76 -2.61 14.13
CA GLU A 228 0.09 -2.96 15.26
C GLU A 228 1.55 -3.14 14.82
N ASP A 229 1.81 -3.90 13.74
CA ASP A 229 3.15 -4.09 13.17
C ASP A 229 3.82 -2.75 12.79
N ILE A 230 3.06 -1.84 12.16
CA ILE A 230 3.56 -0.53 11.76
C ILE A 230 3.95 0.31 12.98
N ILE A 231 3.13 0.28 14.04
CA ILE A 231 3.40 1.01 15.29
C ILE A 231 4.67 0.48 15.95
N ASP A 232 4.80 -0.84 16.07
CA ASP A 232 5.96 -1.46 16.69
C ASP A 232 7.25 -1.16 15.91
N SER A 233 7.16 -1.16 14.58
CA SER A 233 8.31 -0.86 13.71
C SER A 233 8.71 0.62 13.68
N SER A 234 7.84 1.54 14.12
CA SER A 234 8.13 2.96 14.08
C SER A 234 8.92 3.46 15.28
N ASP A 235 8.97 2.71 16.38
CA ASP A 235 9.64 3.08 17.65
C ASP A 235 9.25 4.50 18.12
N GLY A 236 7.97 4.86 17.93
CA GLY A 236 7.41 6.17 18.29
C GLY A 236 7.73 7.30 17.31
N ALA A 237 8.45 7.05 16.21
CA ALA A 237 8.65 8.03 15.15
C ALA A 237 7.35 8.30 14.37
N PRO A 238 7.23 9.46 13.69
CA PRO A 238 6.13 9.70 12.74
C PRO A 238 6.06 8.59 11.68
N VAL A 239 4.87 8.32 11.17
CA VAL A 239 4.65 7.21 10.22
C VAL A 239 4.02 7.73 8.93
N ASP A 240 4.62 7.38 7.80
CA ASP A 240 4.02 7.54 6.48
C ASP A 240 3.54 6.18 5.97
N VAL A 241 2.23 6.02 5.83
CA VAL A 241 1.62 4.79 5.30
C VAL A 241 1.04 5.06 3.93
N VAL A 242 1.44 4.28 2.94
CA VAL A 242 1.02 4.46 1.56
C VAL A 242 0.40 3.17 1.05
N PHE A 243 -0.88 3.21 0.74
CA PHE A 243 -1.52 2.08 0.07
C PHE A 243 -1.16 2.12 -1.41
N VAL A 244 -0.61 1.03 -1.93
CA VAL A 244 -0.37 0.83 -3.36
C VAL A 244 -1.38 -0.20 -3.82
N VAL A 245 -2.44 0.26 -4.48
CA VAL A 245 -3.66 -0.50 -4.67
C VAL A 245 -3.84 -0.87 -6.13
N ASP A 246 -3.99 -2.16 -6.34
CA ASP A 246 -4.44 -2.74 -7.59
C ASP A 246 -5.86 -2.24 -7.93
N ALA A 247 -6.01 -1.63 -9.10
CA ALA A 247 -7.26 -1.09 -9.60
C ALA A 247 -7.92 -1.99 -10.67
N SER A 248 -7.68 -3.30 -10.62
CA SER A 248 -8.36 -4.26 -11.48
C SER A 248 -9.86 -4.30 -11.23
N GLY A 249 -10.59 -4.92 -12.15
CA GLY A 249 -12.05 -5.06 -12.03
C GLY A 249 -12.48 -5.94 -10.84
N SER A 250 -11.65 -6.90 -10.43
CA SER A 250 -11.93 -7.80 -9.29
C SER A 250 -11.70 -7.11 -7.94
N MET A 251 -10.89 -6.06 -7.90
CA MET A 251 -10.46 -5.40 -6.67
C MET A 251 -11.48 -4.41 -6.07
N GLN A 252 -12.66 -4.21 -6.69
CA GLN A 252 -13.67 -3.26 -6.22
C GLN A 252 -14.08 -3.49 -4.76
N ASP A 253 -14.39 -4.74 -4.41
CA ASP A 253 -14.88 -5.09 -3.07
C ASP A 253 -13.74 -4.92 -2.04
N ASN A 254 -12.50 -5.21 -2.43
CA ASN A 254 -11.31 -5.03 -1.59
C ASN A 254 -10.98 -3.54 -1.35
N ILE A 255 -11.06 -2.70 -2.39
CA ILE A 255 -10.87 -1.23 -2.27
C ILE A 255 -11.89 -0.63 -1.32
N ASN A 256 -13.16 -1.04 -1.43
CA ASN A 256 -14.22 -0.59 -0.53
C ASN A 256 -13.93 -1.03 0.91
N ALA A 257 -13.52 -2.28 1.12
CA ALA A 257 -13.15 -2.77 2.45
C ALA A 257 -11.96 -2.00 3.07
N VAL A 258 -10.95 -1.62 2.27
CA VAL A 258 -9.88 -0.71 2.72
C VAL A 258 -10.48 0.61 3.21
N ALA A 259 -11.31 1.25 2.40
CA ALA A 259 -11.90 2.55 2.72
C ALA A 259 -12.79 2.52 3.97
N GLU A 260 -13.52 1.42 4.18
CA GLU A 260 -14.37 1.20 5.34
C GLU A 260 -13.56 1.02 6.62
N HIS A 261 -12.50 0.19 6.58
CA HIS A 261 -11.71 -0.16 7.76
C HIS A 261 -10.60 0.81 8.11
N LEU A 262 -10.25 1.74 7.22
CA LEU A 262 -9.23 2.77 7.46
C LEU A 262 -9.52 3.65 8.67
N GLY A 263 -10.80 3.85 9.03
CA GLY A 263 -11.17 4.57 10.24
C GLY A 263 -10.58 3.94 11.50
N GLY A 264 -10.65 2.61 11.62
CA GLY A 264 -10.11 1.89 12.76
C GLY A 264 -8.58 1.99 12.86
N MET A 265 -7.88 1.92 11.73
CA MET A 265 -6.43 2.14 11.66
C MET A 265 -6.04 3.54 12.17
N VAL A 266 -6.75 4.56 11.70
CA VAL A 266 -6.55 5.95 12.15
C VAL A 266 -6.84 6.13 13.64
N ASP A 267 -7.90 5.50 14.15
CA ASP A 267 -8.25 5.58 15.56
C ASP A 267 -7.15 4.96 16.45
N VAL A 268 -6.54 3.84 16.00
CA VAL A 268 -5.41 3.21 16.70
C VAL A 268 -4.16 4.11 16.67
N TYR A 269 -3.85 4.76 15.54
CA TYR A 269 -2.74 5.72 15.49
C TYR A 269 -2.94 6.90 16.43
N LYS A 270 -4.16 7.46 16.47
CA LYS A 270 -4.49 8.55 17.38
C LYS A 270 -4.42 8.12 18.85
N ALA A 271 -4.94 6.93 19.17
CA ALA A 271 -4.89 6.39 20.53
C ALA A 271 -3.47 6.10 21.00
N SER A 272 -2.57 5.79 20.06
CA SER A 272 -1.13 5.56 20.32
C SER A 272 -0.29 6.83 20.22
N GLU A 273 -0.91 8.00 20.04
CA GLU A 273 -0.25 9.32 19.91
C GLU A 273 0.79 9.39 18.77
N ILE A 274 0.57 8.63 17.70
CA ILE A 274 1.50 8.57 16.55
C ILE A 274 1.12 9.62 15.51
N ASP A 275 2.10 10.41 15.08
CA ASP A 275 1.98 11.33 13.96
C ASP A 275 1.99 10.57 12.61
N TYR A 276 0.81 10.26 12.11
CA TYR A 276 0.64 9.53 10.85
C TYR A 276 0.36 10.45 9.66
N GLN A 277 0.73 10.03 8.45
CA GLN A 277 0.18 10.54 7.19
C GLN A 277 -0.12 9.38 6.23
N LEU A 278 -1.19 9.53 5.46
CA LEU A 278 -1.69 8.51 4.54
C LEU A 278 -1.49 8.95 3.08
N GLY A 279 -0.85 8.09 2.29
CA GLY A 279 -0.70 8.25 0.83
C GLY A 279 -1.41 7.12 0.08
N LEU A 280 -1.69 7.36 -1.20
CA LEU A 280 -2.35 6.37 -2.04
C LEU A 280 -1.71 6.39 -3.43
N THR A 281 -1.29 5.22 -3.90
CA THR A 281 -1.02 4.97 -5.31
C THR A 281 -2.02 3.96 -5.79
N HIS A 282 -2.66 4.19 -6.94
CA HIS A 282 -3.44 3.17 -7.62
C HIS A 282 -2.82 2.89 -8.99
N PHE A 283 -2.90 1.64 -9.45
CA PHE A 283 -2.33 1.23 -10.72
C PHE A 283 -3.26 0.33 -11.50
N THR A 284 -3.31 0.59 -12.81
CA THR A 284 -4.02 -0.20 -13.81
C THR A 284 -3.34 0.00 -15.17
N VAL A 285 -3.57 -0.89 -16.13
CA VAL A 285 -3.16 -0.78 -17.51
C VAL A 285 -4.34 -0.42 -18.39
N LYS A 286 -4.21 0.71 -19.09
CA LYS A 286 -5.19 1.15 -20.09
C LYS A 286 -4.49 1.44 -21.41
N ASN A 287 -4.98 0.84 -22.49
CA ASN A 287 -4.41 0.97 -23.84
C ASN A 287 -2.91 0.57 -23.91
N LYS A 288 -2.53 -0.52 -23.23
CA LYS A 288 -1.14 -1.01 -23.13
C LYS A 288 -0.16 -0.01 -22.49
N GLN A 289 -0.67 0.88 -21.64
CA GLN A 289 0.13 1.84 -20.88
C GLN A 289 -0.24 1.79 -19.41
N ASN A 290 0.76 1.88 -18.54
CA ASN A 290 0.54 1.98 -17.11
C ASN A 290 -0.13 3.31 -16.79
N ARG A 291 -1.26 3.23 -16.09
CA ARG A 291 -1.96 4.35 -15.48
C ARG A 291 -1.75 4.23 -13.98
N ILE A 292 -0.76 4.97 -13.51
CA ILE A 292 -0.40 5.01 -12.09
C ILE A 292 -0.73 6.41 -11.57
N GLY A 293 -1.75 6.49 -10.72
CA GLY A 293 -2.14 7.72 -10.06
C GLY A 293 -1.59 7.76 -8.64
N VAL A 294 -0.93 8.85 -8.28
CA VAL A 294 -0.31 9.04 -6.95
C VAL A 294 -0.97 10.22 -6.26
N PHE A 295 -1.58 9.93 -5.12
CA PHE A 295 -2.17 10.88 -4.19
C PHE A 295 -1.21 11.08 -3.02
N GLN A 296 -0.83 12.34 -2.79
CA GLN A 296 0.18 12.71 -1.81
C GLN A 296 -0.29 12.46 -0.38
N LEU A 297 0.68 12.42 0.53
CA LEU A 297 0.45 12.23 1.97
C LEU A 297 -0.53 13.26 2.54
N THR A 298 -1.48 12.79 3.35
CA THR A 298 -2.46 13.62 4.04
C THR A 298 -2.88 13.02 5.38
N GLN A 299 -3.33 13.87 6.30
CA GLN A 299 -4.01 13.47 7.54
C GLN A 299 -5.54 13.51 7.40
N ASP A 300 -6.04 14.10 6.31
CA ASP A 300 -7.47 14.27 6.05
C ASP A 300 -8.08 12.96 5.54
N LEU A 301 -8.63 12.18 6.46
CA LEU A 301 -9.25 10.89 6.18
C LEU A 301 -10.39 11.01 5.16
N SER A 302 -11.13 12.12 5.16
CA SER A 302 -12.23 12.33 4.21
C SER A 302 -11.71 12.50 2.78
N LYS A 303 -10.64 13.29 2.60
CA LYS A 303 -9.97 13.41 1.29
C LYS A 303 -9.36 12.09 0.83
N TYR A 304 -8.76 11.35 1.76
CA TYR A 304 -8.18 10.06 1.46
C TYR A 304 -9.23 9.05 0.98
N LYS A 305 -10.36 8.93 1.70
CA LYS A 305 -11.47 8.05 1.31
C LYS A 305 -12.07 8.47 -0.03
N ALA A 306 -12.22 9.78 -0.28
CA ALA A 306 -12.67 10.27 -1.57
C ALA A 306 -11.71 9.82 -2.69
N ALA A 307 -10.39 9.93 -2.49
CA ALA A 307 -9.39 9.48 -3.45
C ALA A 307 -9.47 7.96 -3.73
N LEU A 308 -9.76 7.13 -2.72
CA LEU A 308 -10.02 5.69 -2.91
C LEU A 308 -11.27 5.43 -3.76
N TYR A 309 -12.38 6.12 -3.49
CA TYR A 309 -13.62 5.94 -4.24
C TYR A 309 -13.58 6.50 -5.67
N GLU A 310 -12.65 7.40 -5.97
CA GLU A 310 -12.43 7.94 -7.32
C GLU A 310 -11.59 7.01 -8.22
N ILE A 311 -11.01 5.93 -7.68
CA ILE A 311 -10.22 4.98 -8.45
C ILE A 311 -11.11 4.37 -9.55
N GLN A 312 -10.66 4.53 -10.80
CA GLN A 312 -11.32 3.92 -11.96
C GLN A 312 -10.82 2.49 -12.13
N LEU A 313 -11.74 1.54 -12.06
CA LEU A 313 -11.39 0.13 -12.15
C LEU A 313 -11.28 -0.40 -13.58
N GLY A 314 -10.47 -1.45 -13.70
CA GLY A 314 -10.33 -2.31 -14.86
C GLY A 314 -9.02 -2.10 -15.58
N GLY A 315 -8.53 -3.15 -16.24
CA GLY A 315 -7.22 -3.16 -16.88
C GLY A 315 -6.55 -4.50 -16.68
N ASP A 316 -5.28 -4.53 -17.07
CA ASP A 316 -4.26 -5.47 -16.56
C ASP A 316 -3.43 -4.68 -15.52
N GLU A 317 -2.48 -5.32 -14.85
CA GLU A 317 -1.85 -4.74 -13.67
C GLU A 317 -0.34 -4.98 -13.66
N HIS A 318 0.42 -3.97 -13.23
CA HIS A 318 1.87 -4.04 -13.15
C HIS A 318 2.38 -3.47 -11.82
N ALA A 319 2.27 -4.28 -10.76
CA ALA A 319 2.58 -3.89 -9.39
C ALA A 319 4.02 -3.38 -9.20
N LEU A 320 5.01 -3.95 -9.88
CA LEU A 320 6.41 -3.55 -9.71
C LEU A 320 6.68 -2.15 -10.28
N ASP A 321 6.03 -1.80 -11.39
CA ASP A 321 6.05 -0.45 -11.92
C ASP A 321 5.37 0.54 -10.98
N ALA A 322 4.29 0.13 -10.32
CA ALA A 322 3.58 0.95 -9.35
C ALA A 322 4.44 1.26 -8.12
N ILE A 323 5.22 0.30 -7.62
CA ILE A 323 6.19 0.54 -6.55
C ILE A 323 7.23 1.57 -7.03
N ASN A 324 7.84 1.36 -8.19
CA ASN A 324 8.84 2.28 -8.72
C ASN A 324 8.30 3.71 -8.87
N GLU A 325 7.13 3.86 -9.46
CA GLU A 325 6.49 5.16 -9.67
C GLU A 325 6.04 5.82 -8.35
N THR A 326 5.58 5.05 -7.37
CA THR A 326 5.28 5.56 -6.03
C THR A 326 6.52 6.18 -5.42
N MET A 327 7.64 5.45 -5.46
CA MET A 327 8.91 5.91 -4.90
C MET A 327 9.48 7.16 -5.59
N MET A 328 9.18 7.36 -6.88
CA MET A 328 9.62 8.54 -7.62
C MET A 328 8.72 9.76 -7.42
N LYS A 329 7.41 9.58 -7.27
CA LYS A 329 6.42 10.66 -7.30
C LYS A 329 5.92 11.09 -5.92
N LEU A 330 5.88 10.17 -4.96
CA LEU A 330 5.40 10.47 -3.62
C LEU A 330 6.48 11.18 -2.81
N ARG A 331 6.09 12.21 -2.06
CA ARG A 331 7.01 12.98 -1.20
C ARG A 331 6.89 12.51 0.24
N PHE A 332 7.71 11.54 0.61
CA PHE A 332 7.80 11.08 1.98
C PHE A 332 8.45 12.12 2.91
N ARG A 333 8.08 12.08 4.19
CA ARG A 333 8.78 12.80 5.24
C ARG A 333 10.14 12.14 5.52
N ASN A 334 11.14 12.95 5.84
CA ASN A 334 12.50 12.47 6.09
C ASN A 334 12.65 11.82 7.47
N ASP A 335 11.89 12.32 8.44
CA ASP A 335 11.85 11.91 9.84
C ASP A 335 10.82 10.82 10.13
N ALA A 336 10.02 10.42 9.14
CA ALA A 336 9.01 9.37 9.30
C ALA A 336 9.52 7.98 8.92
N THR A 337 9.03 6.97 9.63
CA THR A 337 9.07 5.55 9.25
C THR A 337 8.08 5.33 8.10
N LYS A 338 8.56 4.72 7.01
CA LYS A 338 7.83 4.64 5.73
C LYS A 338 7.34 3.24 5.46
N HIS A 339 6.03 3.07 5.27
CA HIS A 339 5.40 1.81 4.93
C HIS A 339 4.64 1.91 3.61
N LEU A 340 4.90 0.97 2.71
CA LEU A 340 3.98 0.66 1.62
C LEU A 340 3.11 -0.51 2.02
N ILE A 341 1.80 -0.42 1.78
CA ILE A 341 0.87 -1.54 1.86
C ILE A 341 0.42 -1.83 0.45
N LEU A 342 1.05 -2.83 -0.19
CA LEU A 342 0.70 -3.28 -1.54
C LEU A 342 -0.49 -4.21 -1.46
N VAL A 343 -1.57 -3.89 -2.17
CA VAL A 343 -2.81 -4.67 -2.19
C VAL A 343 -3.07 -5.15 -3.61
N THR A 344 -3.06 -6.46 -3.85
CA THR A 344 -3.30 -7.07 -5.18
C THR A 344 -3.74 -8.52 -5.07
N ASP A 345 -4.66 -8.94 -5.95
CA ASP A 345 -5.10 -10.32 -6.09
C ASP A 345 -4.33 -11.10 -7.17
N GLU A 346 -3.30 -10.51 -7.76
CA GLU A 346 -2.53 -11.11 -8.86
C GLU A 346 -1.02 -11.24 -8.57
N PRO A 347 -0.29 -12.12 -9.29
CA PRO A 347 1.16 -12.18 -9.21
C PRO A 347 1.83 -10.88 -9.67
N PHE A 348 2.98 -10.55 -9.07
CA PHE A 348 3.77 -9.40 -9.53
C PHE A 348 4.25 -9.52 -10.98
N THR A 349 3.90 -8.51 -11.77
CA THR A 349 4.37 -8.31 -13.15
C THR A 349 4.94 -6.90 -13.34
N SER A 350 5.56 -6.67 -14.49
CA SER A 350 6.05 -5.36 -14.91
C SER A 350 5.98 -5.19 -16.42
N LEU A 351 5.63 -3.97 -16.85
CA LEU A 351 5.73 -3.54 -18.25
C LEU A 351 7.16 -3.12 -18.63
N HIS A 352 7.89 -2.48 -17.71
CA HIS A 352 9.25 -1.98 -17.97
C HIS A 352 10.34 -3.01 -17.63
N GLY A 353 9.95 -4.23 -17.25
CA GLY A 353 10.88 -5.31 -16.94
C GLY A 353 11.51 -5.21 -15.55
N PHE A 354 10.91 -4.47 -14.62
CA PHE A 354 11.33 -4.48 -13.22
C PHE A 354 11.14 -5.86 -12.62
N THR A 355 12.13 -6.26 -11.82
CA THR A 355 12.09 -7.50 -11.05
C THR A 355 11.72 -7.23 -9.60
N VAL A 356 11.42 -8.29 -8.84
CA VAL A 356 11.18 -8.18 -7.39
C VAL A 356 12.43 -7.67 -6.67
N ASP A 357 13.62 -8.09 -7.10
CA ASP A 357 14.88 -7.62 -6.52
C ASP A 357 15.11 -6.13 -6.79
N ASP A 358 14.69 -5.61 -7.96
CA ASP A 358 14.74 -4.16 -8.23
C ASP A 358 13.85 -3.37 -7.26
N ALA A 359 12.63 -3.86 -7.03
CA ALA A 359 11.70 -3.27 -6.06
C ALA A 359 12.27 -3.32 -4.63
N ILE A 360 12.84 -4.47 -4.21
CA ILE A 360 13.50 -4.63 -2.91
C ILE A 360 14.64 -3.62 -2.76
N ASN A 361 15.53 -3.54 -3.76
CA ASN A 361 16.68 -2.65 -3.73
C ASN A 361 16.24 -1.19 -3.63
N LEU A 362 15.21 -0.81 -4.37
CA LEU A 362 14.64 0.52 -4.35
C LEU A 362 14.03 0.86 -2.98
N CYS A 363 13.20 -0.02 -2.41
CA CYS A 363 12.56 0.20 -1.12
C CYS A 363 13.59 0.25 0.02
N ARG A 364 14.56 -0.68 0.04
CA ARG A 364 15.63 -0.70 1.06
C ARG A 364 16.52 0.54 1.01
N LYS A 365 16.91 0.98 -0.20
CA LYS A 365 17.69 2.21 -0.39
C LYS A 365 16.99 3.43 0.21
N ASN A 366 15.66 3.47 0.15
CA ASN A 366 14.84 4.56 0.68
C ASN A 366 14.31 4.31 2.10
N LYS A 367 14.74 3.22 2.77
CA LYS A 367 14.29 2.82 4.10
C LYS A 367 12.76 2.69 4.20
N VAL A 368 12.18 1.99 3.22
CA VAL A 368 10.75 1.74 3.12
C VAL A 368 10.47 0.26 3.38
N TYR A 369 9.60 0.00 4.35
CA TYR A 369 9.04 -1.32 4.62
C TYR A 369 7.91 -1.59 3.64
N VAL A 370 7.83 -2.80 3.08
CA VAL A 370 6.74 -3.19 2.17
C VAL A 370 5.93 -4.29 2.82
N ASN A 371 4.71 -3.95 3.21
CA ASN A 371 3.69 -4.90 3.62
C ASN A 371 2.87 -5.32 2.38
N VAL A 372 2.52 -6.60 2.27
CA VAL A 372 1.80 -7.12 1.10
C VAL A 372 0.51 -7.81 1.53
N LEU A 373 -0.62 -7.29 1.07
CA LEU A 373 -1.93 -7.91 1.09
C LEU A 373 -2.19 -8.55 -0.27
N GLY A 374 -2.00 -9.86 -0.38
CA GLY A 374 -2.19 -10.51 -1.67
C GLY A 374 -2.33 -12.02 -1.62
N ILE A 375 -2.37 -12.64 -2.79
CA ILE A 375 -2.44 -14.10 -2.91
C ILE A 375 -1.22 -14.78 -2.28
N ASP A 376 -1.36 -16.08 -1.95
CA ASP A 376 -0.25 -16.91 -1.50
C ASP A 376 0.75 -17.13 -2.65
N ASN A 377 1.72 -16.21 -2.72
CA ASN A 377 2.74 -16.18 -3.75
C ASN A 377 4.12 -16.04 -3.09
N PRO A 378 5.11 -16.89 -3.45
CA PRO A 378 6.46 -16.80 -2.91
C PRO A 378 7.12 -15.43 -3.11
N LYS A 379 6.85 -14.75 -4.24
CA LYS A 379 7.40 -13.41 -4.53
C LYS A 379 6.81 -12.33 -3.61
N HIS A 380 5.54 -12.47 -3.23
CA HIS A 380 4.87 -11.53 -2.31
C HIS A 380 5.51 -11.64 -0.92
N LYS A 381 5.63 -12.87 -0.43
CA LYS A 381 6.29 -13.19 0.85
C LYS A 381 7.76 -12.74 0.84
N TYR A 382 8.48 -12.96 -0.25
CA TYR A 382 9.87 -12.57 -0.40
C TYR A 382 10.06 -11.04 -0.37
N LEU A 383 9.26 -10.28 -1.13
CA LEU A 383 9.31 -8.82 -1.10
C LEU A 383 9.07 -8.27 0.30
N ALA A 384 8.02 -8.76 0.98
CA ALA A 384 7.68 -8.30 2.32
C ALA A 384 8.81 -8.61 3.32
N ALA A 385 9.23 -9.87 3.41
CA ALA A 385 10.24 -10.31 4.37
C ALA A 385 11.58 -9.58 4.20
N VAL A 386 12.05 -9.39 2.96
CA VAL A 386 13.37 -8.78 2.71
C VAL A 386 13.37 -7.27 2.94
N THR A 387 12.21 -6.61 2.81
CA THR A 387 12.07 -5.18 3.13
C THR A 387 11.73 -4.93 4.60
N GLY A 388 11.52 -6.00 5.40
CA GLY A 388 11.18 -5.93 6.81
C GLY A 388 9.69 -5.69 7.09
N GLY A 389 8.83 -5.82 6.08
CA GLY A 389 7.38 -5.80 6.24
C GLY A 389 6.78 -7.20 6.41
N THR A 390 5.46 -7.26 6.44
CA THR A 390 4.68 -8.49 6.63
C THR A 390 3.80 -8.82 5.42
N TRP A 391 3.58 -10.12 5.19
CA TRP A 391 2.66 -10.60 4.17
C TRP A 391 1.42 -11.15 4.85
N HIS A 392 0.24 -10.75 4.37
CA HIS A 392 -1.03 -11.33 4.77
C HIS A 392 -1.81 -11.74 3.51
N PRO A 393 -2.60 -12.83 3.59
CA PRO A 393 -3.50 -13.20 2.51
C PRO A 393 -4.52 -12.09 2.28
N ILE A 394 -4.80 -11.76 1.03
CA ILE A 394 -5.89 -10.83 0.70
C ILE A 394 -7.24 -11.46 1.11
N PRO A 395 -8.02 -10.80 1.99
CA PRO A 395 -9.30 -11.34 2.41
C PRO A 395 -10.27 -11.35 1.23
N VAL A 396 -10.83 -12.52 0.95
CA VAL A 396 -12.01 -12.66 0.09
C VAL A 396 -13.22 -12.26 0.92
N ASN A 397 -13.88 -11.17 0.54
CA ASN A 397 -15.17 -10.83 1.13
C ASN A 397 -16.19 -11.92 0.74
N LEU A 398 -16.39 -12.89 1.64
CA LEU A 398 -17.49 -13.84 1.56
C LEU A 398 -18.78 -13.02 1.69
N LYS A 399 -19.50 -12.87 0.58
CA LYS A 399 -20.80 -12.17 0.52
C LYS A 399 -21.88 -12.89 1.31
#